data_AF-A0A7S4BYK8-F1
#
_entry.id   AF-A0A7S4BYK8-F1
#
_cell.length_a   1.000
_cell.length_b   1.000
_cell.length_c   1.000
_cell.angle_alpha   90.00
_cell.angle_beta   90.00
_cell.angle_gamma   90.00
#
_symmetry.space_group_name_H-M   'P 1'
#
loop_
_entity.id
_entity.type
_entity.pdbx_description
1 polymer ?
#
loop_
_entity_poly.entity_id
_entity_poly.type
_entity_poly.pdbx_seq_one_letter_code
_entity_poly.pdbx_strand_id
1 'polypeptide(L)'
;LSAAGVGFGMRTSMSVLLNCVPLIAQPYVMQPLEDILSYDDFSHRVSLEAMADLPSFLQSLSNASITRSRKALTRVRGAFAWRGDGALAYNYTLLSLCHRLA
;
A
#
# COMPACT_ATOMS: atom_id res chain seq x y z
N LEU A 1 5.92 -7.58 -3.31
CA LEU A 1 5.45 -8.21 -2.06
C LEU A 1 6.00 -7.42 -0.86
N SER A 2 5.14 -6.96 0.02
CA SER A 2 5.48 -6.30 1.29
C SER A 2 5.31 -7.30 2.44
N ALA A 3 6.23 -8.27 2.55
CA ALA A 3 6.26 -9.22 3.66
C ALA A 3 6.87 -8.60 4.92
N ALA A 4 6.63 -9.23 6.09
CA ALA A 4 7.22 -8.85 7.39
C ALA A 4 8.74 -8.73 7.35
N GLY A 5 9.31 -7.93 8.26
CA GLY A 5 10.75 -7.76 8.43
C GLY A 5 11.30 -6.41 7.97
N VAL A 6 12.63 -6.31 7.96
CA VAL A 6 13.36 -5.05 7.68
C VAL A 6 12.92 -4.45 6.35
N GLY A 7 12.62 -3.15 6.35
CA GLY A 7 12.29 -2.38 5.15
C GLY A 7 10.89 -2.65 4.57
N PHE A 8 9.96 -3.22 5.34
CA PHE A 8 8.61 -3.49 4.82
C PHE A 8 7.89 -2.21 4.35
N GLY A 9 7.94 -1.13 5.14
CA GLY A 9 7.34 0.14 4.76
C GLY A 9 7.93 0.70 3.46
N MET A 10 9.23 0.53 3.25
CA MET A 10 9.91 0.91 2.01
C MET A 10 9.38 0.13 0.80
N ARG A 11 9.16 -1.19 0.92
CA ARG A 11 8.61 -2.01 -0.18
C ARG A 11 7.20 -1.59 -0.57
N THR A 12 6.36 -1.23 0.40
CA THR A 12 5.02 -0.69 0.15
C THR A 12 5.10 0.63 -0.59
N SER A 13 5.89 1.59 -0.09
CA SER A 13 6.10 2.89 -0.73
C SER A 13 6.66 2.75 -2.15
N MET A 14 7.66 1.88 -2.36
CA MET A 14 8.23 1.63 -3.68
C MET A 14 7.20 1.05 -4.65
N SER A 15 6.35 0.12 -4.19
CA SER A 15 5.29 -0.44 -5.03
C SER A 15 4.34 0.67 -5.50
N VAL A 16 3.92 1.55 -4.59
CA VAL A 16 3.07 2.70 -4.91
C VAL A 16 3.78 3.67 -5.88
N LEU A 17 5.03 4.02 -5.60
CA LEU A 17 5.81 4.91 -6.46
C LEU A 17 6.16 4.31 -7.83
N LEU A 18 6.09 2.99 -7.99
CA LEU A 18 6.27 2.32 -9.28
C LEU A 18 4.93 1.98 -9.97
N ASN A 19 3.80 2.42 -9.41
CA ASN A 19 2.45 2.10 -9.92
C ASN A 19 2.15 0.59 -9.93
N CYS A 20 2.81 -0.15 -9.04
CA CYS A 20 2.58 -1.57 -8.78
C CYS A 20 1.59 -1.71 -7.61
N VAL A 21 0.54 -2.52 -7.78
CA VAL A 21 -0.41 -2.81 -6.70
C VAL A 21 0.34 -3.50 -5.55
N PRO A 22 0.39 -2.92 -4.34
CA PRO A 22 1.07 -3.54 -3.21
C PRO A 22 0.35 -4.82 -2.81
N LEU A 23 1.15 -5.83 -2.52
CA LEU A 23 0.68 -7.11 -1.99
C LEU A 23 1.20 -7.24 -0.57
N ILE A 24 0.33 -7.16 0.43
CA ILE A 24 0.67 -7.05 1.85
C ILE A 24 0.46 -8.40 2.52
N ALA A 25 1.55 -9.06 2.90
CA ALA A 25 1.53 -10.34 3.60
C ALA A 25 1.87 -10.14 5.09
N GLN A 26 1.12 -9.24 5.72
CA GLN A 26 1.35 -8.80 7.10
C GLN A 26 0.02 -8.48 7.80
N PRO A 27 -0.73 -9.49 8.27
CA PRO A 27 -2.07 -9.28 8.82
C PRO A 27 -2.09 -8.40 10.08
N TYR A 28 -0.99 -8.38 10.85
CA TYR A 28 -0.90 -7.68 12.14
C TYR A 28 0.06 -6.49 12.15
N VAL A 29 0.46 -6.00 10.97
CA VAL A 29 1.34 -4.84 10.85
C VAL A 29 0.57 -3.69 10.21
N MET A 30 0.43 -2.60 10.98
CA MET A 30 -0.08 -1.34 10.46
C MET A 30 0.85 -0.82 9.37
N GLN A 31 0.27 -0.49 8.22
CA GLN A 31 1.00 0.10 7.10
C GLN A 31 1.18 1.61 7.30
N PRO A 32 2.18 2.23 6.64
CA PRO A 32 2.35 3.67 6.70
C PRO A 32 1.08 4.41 6.25
N LEU A 33 0.64 5.39 7.04
CA LEU A 33 -0.54 6.22 6.78
C LEU A 33 -1.86 5.44 6.68
N GLU A 34 -1.93 4.21 7.21
CA GLU A 34 -3.16 3.39 7.18
C GLU A 34 -4.32 4.00 8.00
N ASP A 35 -4.01 4.92 8.91
CA ASP A 35 -4.97 5.76 9.62
C ASP A 35 -5.66 6.82 8.74
N ILE A 36 -5.10 7.12 7.56
CA ILE A 36 -5.63 8.12 6.63
C ILE A 36 -6.02 7.49 5.29
N LEU A 37 -5.24 6.51 4.82
CA LEU A 37 -5.36 5.92 3.50
C LEU A 37 -6.09 4.58 3.58
N SER A 38 -7.15 4.43 2.78
CA SER A 38 -7.86 3.17 2.61
C SER A 38 -7.04 2.19 1.78
N TYR A 39 -6.21 1.37 2.44
CA TYR A 39 -5.34 0.40 1.77
C TYR A 39 -6.11 -0.62 0.92
N ASP A 40 -7.34 -0.98 1.30
CA ASP A 40 -8.19 -1.90 0.54
C ASP A 40 -8.55 -1.39 -0.85
N ASP A 41 -8.48 -0.07 -1.08
CA ASP A 41 -8.76 0.52 -2.39
C ASP A 41 -7.63 0.30 -3.41
N PHE A 42 -6.38 0.22 -2.95
CA PHE A 42 -5.19 0.26 -3.81
C PHE A 42 -4.18 -0.87 -3.57
N SER A 43 -4.43 -1.77 -2.62
CA SER A 43 -3.58 -2.90 -2.29
C SER A 43 -4.38 -4.19 -2.12
N HIS A 44 -3.68 -5.32 -2.06
CA HIS A 44 -4.27 -6.61 -1.71
C HIS A 44 -3.56 -7.18 -0.49
N ARG A 45 -4.35 -7.59 0.52
CA ARG A 45 -3.84 -8.35 1.66
C ARG A 45 -3.79 -9.83 1.31
N VAL A 46 -2.72 -10.49 1.74
CA VAL A 46 -2.52 -11.94 1.57
C VAL A 46 -2.38 -12.54 2.95
N SER A 47 -3.19 -13.57 3.23
CA SER A 47 -3.06 -14.33 4.45
C SER A 47 -1.80 -15.21 4.43
N LEU A 48 -1.40 -15.73 5.59
CA LEU A 48 -0.22 -16.61 5.66
C LEU A 48 -0.47 -17.93 4.91
N GLU A 49 -1.71 -18.41 4.89
CA GLU A 49 -2.13 -19.60 4.17
C GLU A 49 -2.09 -19.37 2.66
N ALA A 50 -2.62 -18.23 2.18
CA ALA A 50 -2.57 -17.86 0.77
C ALA A 50 -1.13 -17.60 0.28
N MET A 51 -0.21 -17.23 1.19
CA MET A 51 1.22 -17.12 0.87
C MET A 51 1.86 -18.47 0.52
N ALA A 52 1.38 -19.57 1.09
CA ALA A 52 1.87 -20.92 0.77
C ALA A 52 1.54 -21.33 -0.68
N ASP A 53 0.44 -20.82 -1.23
CA ASP A 53 0.03 -20.99 -2.63
C ASP A 53 -0.17 -19.65 -3.33
N LEU A 54 0.87 -18.81 -3.27
CA LEU A 54 0.86 -17.48 -3.86
C LEU A 54 0.52 -17.48 -5.37
N PRO A 55 1.00 -18.43 -6.21
CA PRO A 55 0.63 -18.45 -7.63
C PRO A 55 -0.89 -18.55 -7.86
N SER A 56 -1.58 -19.44 -7.15
CA SER A 56 -3.04 -19.58 -7.26
C SER A 56 -3.76 -18.34 -6.76
N PHE A 57 -3.31 -17.75 -5.64
CA PHE A 57 -3.84 -16.47 -5.16
C PHE A 57 -3.71 -15.38 -6.23
N LEU A 58 -2.54 -15.23 -6.86
CA LEU A 58 -2.33 -14.23 -7.91
C LEU A 58 -3.21 -14.48 -9.15
N GLN A 59 -3.42 -15.74 -9.53
CA GLN A 59 -4.32 -16.10 -10.63
C GLN A 59 -5.79 -15.83 -10.31
N SER A 60 -6.18 -15.85 -9.03
CA SER A 60 -7.54 -15.50 -8.61
C SER A 60 -7.88 -14.02 -8.75
N LEU A 61 -6.86 -13.14 -8.83
CA LEU A 61 -7.05 -11.70 -8.99
C LEU A 61 -7.47 -11.36 -10.42
N SER A 62 -8.66 -10.77 -10.56
CA SER A 62 -9.14 -10.33 -11.87
C SER A 62 -8.39 -9.09 -12.38
N ASN A 63 -8.21 -8.99 -13.69
CA ASN A 63 -7.67 -7.78 -14.34
C ASN A 63 -8.47 -6.52 -14.00
N ALA A 64 -9.78 -6.65 -13.82
CA ALA A 64 -10.65 -5.55 -13.41
C ALA A 64 -10.34 -5.06 -11.99
N SER A 65 -10.07 -5.99 -11.06
CA SER A 65 -9.62 -5.66 -9.71
C SER A 65 -8.29 -4.92 -9.74
N ILE A 66 -7.29 -5.48 -10.43
CA ILE A 66 -5.95 -4.88 -10.54
C ILE A 66 -6.01 -3.47 -11.15
N THR A 67 -6.83 -3.28 -12.19
CA THR A 67 -7.01 -1.98 -12.86
C THR A 67 -7.64 -0.96 -11.92
N ARG A 68 -8.64 -1.37 -11.14
CA ARG A 68 -9.28 -0.53 -10.12
C ARG A 68 -8.28 -0.12 -9.05
N SER A 69 -7.50 -1.07 -8.54
CA SER A 69 -6.47 -0.80 -7.53
C SER A 69 -5.39 0.14 -8.05
N ARG A 70 -4.91 -0.05 -9.29
CA ARG A 70 -3.97 0.89 -9.93
C ARG A 70 -4.54 2.30 -10.06
N LYS A 71 -5.82 2.43 -10.44
CA LYS A 71 -6.48 3.75 -10.52
C LYS A 71 -6.63 4.42 -9.14
N ALA A 72 -6.86 3.65 -8.08
CA ALA A 72 -6.87 4.18 -6.73
C ALA A 72 -5.46 4.61 -6.29
N LEU A 73 -4.46 3.80 -6.66
CA LEU A 73 -3.06 4.02 -6.33
C LEU A 73 -2.52 5.35 -6.89
N THR A 74 -2.94 5.77 -8.08
CA THR A 74 -2.51 7.07 -8.64
C THR A 74 -2.95 8.26 -7.78
N ARG A 75 -4.09 8.16 -7.08
CA ARG A 75 -4.59 9.21 -6.19
C ARG A 75 -3.80 9.34 -4.91
N VAL A 76 -3.29 8.22 -4.39
CA VAL A 76 -2.52 8.18 -3.14
C VAL A 76 -1.01 8.26 -3.36
N ARG A 77 -0.53 8.16 -4.61
CA ARG A 77 0.90 8.15 -4.97
C ARG A 77 1.67 9.32 -4.34
N GLY A 78 1.09 10.52 -4.33
CA GLY A 78 1.69 11.70 -3.73
C GLY A 78 2.01 11.55 -2.24
N ALA A 79 1.19 10.80 -1.50
CA ALA A 79 1.39 10.55 -0.07
C ALA A 79 2.67 9.76 0.25
N PHE A 80 3.22 9.03 -0.72
CA PHE A 80 4.43 8.24 -0.58
C PHE A 80 5.67 8.91 -1.20
N ALA A 81 5.50 10.06 -1.87
CA ALA A 81 6.59 10.79 -2.50
C ALA A 81 7.06 11.95 -1.61
N TRP A 82 8.36 11.97 -1.31
CA TRP A 82 8.99 13.02 -0.51
C TRP A 82 9.53 14.19 -1.33
N ARG A 83 9.74 14.01 -2.64
CA ARG A 83 10.31 15.01 -3.56
C ARG A 83 9.70 14.87 -4.95
N GLY A 84 9.75 15.96 -5.73
CA GLY A 84 9.21 16.04 -7.08
C GLY A 84 7.79 16.59 -7.14
N ASP A 85 7.28 16.76 -8.35
CA ASP A 85 5.94 17.32 -8.58
C ASP A 85 4.85 16.38 -8.04
N GLY A 86 3.90 16.94 -7.29
CA GLY A 86 2.82 16.18 -6.65
C GLY A 86 3.24 15.38 -5.41
N ALA A 87 4.46 15.58 -4.90
CA ALA A 87 4.91 15.01 -3.63
C ALA A 87 4.17 15.64 -2.44
N LEU A 88 3.57 14.79 -1.60
CA LEU A 88 2.73 15.19 -0.46
C LEU A 88 3.07 14.43 0.83
N ALA A 89 4.15 13.61 0.86
CA ALA A 89 4.47 12.78 2.03
C ALA A 89 4.62 13.60 3.33
N TYR A 90 5.20 14.80 3.25
CA TYR A 90 5.29 15.70 4.40
C TYR A 90 3.90 16.11 4.92
N ASN A 91 2.99 16.53 4.02
CA ASN A 91 1.64 16.94 4.38
C ASN A 91 0.83 15.79 5.00
N TYR A 92 0.91 14.58 4.44
CA TYR A 92 0.24 13.41 4.99
C TYR A 92 0.82 12.99 6.34
N THR A 93 2.12 13.17 6.54
CA THR A 93 2.76 12.91 7.85
C THR A 93 2.20 13.88 8.90
N LEU A 94 2.12 15.18 8.59
CA LEU A 94 1.50 16.16 9.49
C LEU A 94 0.04 15.81 9.78
N LEU A 95 -0.73 15.43 8.76
CA LEU A 95 -2.13 15.03 8.91
C LEU A 95 -2.29 13.82 9.84
N SER A 96 -1.39 12.82 9.75
CA SER A 96 -1.44 11.62 10.60
C SER A 96 -1.12 11.96 12.05
N LEU A 97 -0.15 12.85 12.27
CA LEU A 97 0.17 13.35 13.60
C LEU A 97 -1.02 14.10 14.21
N CYS A 98 -1.69 14.97 13.44
CA CYS A 98 -2.90 15.65 13.90
C CYS A 98 -4.03 14.67 14.23
N HIS A 99 -4.23 13.64 13.41
CA HIS A 99 -5.29 12.65 13.64
C HIS A 99 -5.06 11.83 14.91
N ARG A 100 -3.80 11.57 15.30
CA ARG A 100 -3.45 10.84 16.52
C ARG A 100 -3.51 11.68 17.80
N LEU A 101 -3.47 13.01 17.66
CA LEU A 101 -3.55 13.94 18.79
C LEU A 101 -4.99 14.36 19.11
N ALA A 102 -5.93 14.08 18.21
CA ALA A 102 -7.37 14.32 18.38
C ALA A 102 -8.04 13.17 19.15
#